data_AF-A0A356TJX4-F1
#
_entry.id   AF-A0A356TJX4-F1
#
_cell.length_a   1.000
_cell.length_b   1.000
_cell.length_c   1.000
_cell.angle_alpha   90.00
_cell.angle_beta   90.00
_cell.angle_gamma   90.00
#
_symmetry.space_group_name_H-M   'P 1'
#
loop_
_entity.id
_entity.type
_entity.pdbx_description
1 polymer ?
#
loop_
_entity_poly.entity_id
_entity_poly.type
_entity_poly.pdbx_seq_one_letter_code
_entity_poly.pdbx_strand_id
1 'polypeptide(L)'
;MPTKTAVRAFCAAIRNGELDEVRAQLAADPELAHTTVSAPPKNDDGQSPLQIAFKTGRYDAAELLVAAGADVNHMERESVNAWRTPVLHDAIRGCMLSNEPERALAWVERLLELGADANGRDSFGNSALDRAMLDARQILHIRDRWPRVPPVVAALIRHGAPIHATHPRRPSRMRRAYRGGRCGGMVRSCAGLALARGGRAPTPERRRPEPASSHRNAPLRARAAQGRGGCPDARAWRGPRDGEPARKDPRGLRALAEALPIR
;
A
#
# COMPACT_ATOMS: atom_id res chain seq x y z
N MET A 1 30.19 5.55 -7.11
CA MET A 1 29.16 6.15 -6.23
C MET A 1 28.67 7.42 -6.89
N PRO A 2 27.42 7.45 -7.38
CA PRO A 2 26.90 8.58 -8.14
C PRO A 2 26.81 9.86 -7.29
N THR A 3 27.04 11.02 -7.91
CA THR A 3 26.92 12.30 -7.19
C THR A 3 25.46 12.64 -6.92
N LYS A 4 25.17 13.38 -5.83
CA LYS A 4 23.80 13.83 -5.52
C LYS A 4 23.17 14.62 -6.69
N THR A 5 23.97 15.41 -7.40
CA THR A 5 23.53 16.16 -8.58
C THR A 5 23.14 15.23 -9.72
N ALA A 6 23.94 14.18 -9.98
CA ALA A 6 23.64 13.18 -11.00
C ALA A 6 22.36 12.41 -10.68
N VAL A 7 22.19 11.93 -9.43
CA VAL A 7 20.97 11.23 -8.99
C VAL A 7 19.73 12.12 -9.17
N ARG A 8 19.84 13.41 -8.85
CA ARG A 8 18.74 14.36 -9.02
C ARG A 8 18.39 14.58 -10.49
N ALA A 9 19.38 14.74 -11.36
CA ALA A 9 19.17 14.89 -12.81
C ALA A 9 18.53 13.63 -13.39
N PHE A 10 19.03 12.45 -13.01
CA PHE A 10 18.49 11.15 -13.41
C PHE A 10 17.02 10.98 -13.01
N CYS A 11 16.70 11.28 -11.75
CA CYS A 11 15.32 11.20 -11.28
C CYS A 11 14.41 12.26 -11.92
N ALA A 12 14.95 13.42 -12.33
CA ALA A 12 14.20 14.40 -13.10
C ALA A 12 13.87 13.89 -14.51
N ALA A 13 14.84 13.30 -15.20
CA ALA A 13 14.65 12.70 -16.52
C ALA A 13 13.58 11.60 -16.49
N ILE A 14 13.61 10.74 -15.44
CA ILE A 14 12.55 9.74 -15.23
C ILE A 14 11.18 10.41 -15.10
N ARG A 15 11.03 11.41 -14.21
CA ARG A 15 9.74 12.09 -13.99
C ARG A 15 9.19 12.74 -15.26
N ASN A 16 10.06 13.35 -16.05
CA ASN A 16 9.70 14.01 -17.30
C ASN A 16 9.44 13.01 -18.44
N GLY A 17 9.91 11.76 -18.32
CA GLY A 17 9.80 10.76 -19.37
C GLY A 17 10.84 10.91 -20.47
N GLU A 18 11.98 11.54 -20.17
CA GLU A 18 13.10 11.76 -21.08
C GLU A 18 13.90 10.45 -21.26
N LEU A 19 13.32 9.49 -21.99
CA LEU A 19 13.82 8.12 -22.07
C LEU A 19 15.25 8.01 -22.62
N ASP A 20 15.59 8.85 -23.60
CA ASP A 20 16.93 8.88 -24.19
C ASP A 20 17.98 9.35 -23.19
N GLU A 21 17.63 10.32 -22.34
CA GLU A 21 18.51 10.77 -21.26
C GLU A 21 18.66 9.69 -20.18
N VAL A 22 17.56 9.04 -19.80
CA VAL A 22 17.59 7.92 -18.84
C VAL A 22 18.49 6.80 -19.36
N ARG A 23 18.39 6.46 -20.64
CA ARG A 23 19.24 5.44 -21.28
C ARG A 23 20.70 5.86 -21.30
N ALA A 24 21.00 7.09 -21.72
CA ALA A 24 22.37 7.60 -21.77
C ALA A 24 23.02 7.62 -20.39
N GLN A 25 22.27 8.04 -19.36
CA GLN A 25 22.76 8.09 -17.98
C GLN A 25 22.98 6.68 -17.41
N LEU A 26 22.09 5.73 -17.63
CA LEU A 26 22.28 4.33 -17.23
C LEU A 26 23.44 3.65 -17.96
N ALA A 27 23.68 3.98 -19.23
CA ALA A 27 24.82 3.46 -19.98
C ALA A 27 26.15 4.03 -19.46
N ALA A 28 26.16 5.28 -19.00
CA ALA A 28 27.34 5.91 -18.40
C ALA A 28 27.60 5.44 -16.96
N ASP A 29 26.54 5.25 -16.17
CA ASP A 29 26.62 4.83 -14.76
C ASP A 29 25.44 3.92 -14.38
N PRO A 30 25.59 2.58 -14.53
CA PRO A 30 24.55 1.62 -14.17
C PRO A 30 24.14 1.66 -12.70
N GLU A 31 25.04 2.11 -11.81
CA GLU A 31 24.77 2.21 -10.36
C GLU A 31 23.62 3.18 -10.06
N LEU A 32 23.31 4.11 -10.98
CA LEU A 32 22.17 5.01 -10.87
C LEU A 32 20.86 4.25 -10.62
N ALA A 33 20.68 3.05 -11.16
CA ALA A 33 19.49 2.22 -10.98
C ALA A 33 19.25 1.81 -9.50
N HIS A 34 20.32 1.71 -8.71
CA HIS A 34 20.29 1.30 -7.31
C HIS A 34 20.36 2.48 -6.32
N THR A 35 20.41 3.70 -6.84
CA THR A 35 20.49 4.87 -5.97
C THR A 35 19.17 5.14 -5.26
N THR A 36 19.25 5.91 -4.19
CA THR A 36 18.08 6.51 -3.55
C THR A 36 18.18 8.02 -3.66
N VAL A 37 17.06 8.68 -3.95
CA VAL A 37 17.02 10.14 -3.90
C VAL A 37 17.32 10.60 -2.49
N SER A 38 18.30 11.47 -2.35
CA SER A 38 18.54 12.24 -1.13
C SER A 38 18.17 13.68 -1.47
N ALA A 39 17.27 14.26 -0.68
CA ALA A 39 16.64 15.57 -0.88
C ALA A 39 17.51 16.67 -1.54
N PRO A 40 16.90 17.65 -2.25
CA PRO A 40 15.47 17.87 -2.56
C PRO A 40 15.04 17.32 -3.94
N PRO A 41 13.75 16.96 -4.17
CA PRO A 41 12.53 17.36 -3.43
C PRO A 41 12.16 16.47 -2.24
N LYS A 42 11.51 17.04 -1.20
CA LYS A 42 11.12 16.33 0.03
C LYS A 42 10.15 15.15 -0.18
N ASN A 43 9.43 15.11 -1.31
CA ASN A 43 8.36 14.12 -1.54
C ASN A 43 8.86 12.77 -2.07
N ASP A 44 10.11 12.71 -2.54
CA ASP A 44 10.72 11.50 -3.09
C ASP A 44 11.97 11.08 -2.28
N ASP A 45 12.15 11.66 -1.09
CA ASP A 45 13.33 11.37 -0.27
C ASP A 45 13.37 9.88 0.08
N GLY A 46 14.52 9.26 -0.08
CA GLY A 46 14.75 7.83 0.16
C GLY A 46 14.17 6.89 -0.90
N GLN A 47 13.49 7.41 -1.93
CA GLN A 47 12.89 6.58 -2.97
C GLN A 47 13.92 6.09 -3.98
N SER A 48 13.72 4.89 -4.50
CA SER A 48 14.48 4.40 -5.64
C SER A 48 13.96 4.99 -6.96
N PRO A 49 14.80 5.09 -8.01
CA PRO A 49 14.37 5.44 -9.35
C PRO A 49 13.16 4.65 -9.84
N LEU A 50 13.09 3.36 -9.48
CA LEU A 50 11.98 2.48 -9.87
C LEU A 50 10.66 2.87 -9.20
N GLN A 51 10.69 3.26 -7.92
CA GLN A 51 9.49 3.81 -7.26
C GLN A 51 9.02 5.09 -7.94
N ILE A 52 9.94 5.98 -8.32
CA ILE A 52 9.62 7.25 -9.01
C ILE A 52 8.98 6.97 -10.36
N ALA A 53 9.49 6.00 -11.12
CA ALA A 53 8.92 5.59 -12.39
C ALA A 53 7.47 5.12 -12.23
N PHE A 54 7.15 4.30 -11.22
CA PHE A 54 5.77 3.87 -10.98
C PHE A 54 4.86 4.99 -10.45
N LYS A 55 5.34 5.85 -9.55
CA LYS A 55 4.57 7.01 -9.05
C LYS A 55 4.19 7.99 -10.16
N THR A 56 5.04 8.12 -11.18
CA THR A 56 4.83 9.02 -12.32
C THR A 56 4.25 8.34 -13.56
N GLY A 57 4.02 7.02 -13.53
CA GLY A 57 3.48 6.27 -14.68
C GLY A 57 4.47 6.11 -15.83
N ARG A 58 5.77 6.24 -15.57
CA ARG A 58 6.84 6.21 -16.57
C ARG A 58 7.33 4.77 -16.78
N TYR A 59 6.43 3.98 -17.34
CA TYR A 59 6.61 2.54 -17.56
C TYR A 59 7.80 2.20 -18.47
N ASP A 60 8.12 3.01 -19.48
CA ASP A 60 9.32 2.79 -20.31
C ASP A 60 10.61 3.01 -19.52
N ALA A 61 10.62 3.98 -18.60
CA ALA A 61 11.76 4.15 -17.70
C ALA A 61 11.86 2.97 -16.72
N ALA A 62 10.74 2.42 -16.26
CA ALA A 62 10.74 1.21 -15.44
C ALA A 62 11.34 0.00 -16.17
N GLU A 63 11.11 -0.15 -17.49
CA GLU A 63 11.78 -1.18 -18.30
C GLU A 63 13.30 -1.05 -18.23
N LEU A 64 13.82 0.17 -18.46
CA LEU A 64 15.25 0.43 -18.43
C LEU A 64 15.86 0.17 -17.05
N LEU A 65 15.16 0.58 -15.99
CA LEU A 65 15.62 0.41 -14.61
C LEU A 65 15.68 -1.05 -14.19
N VAL A 66 14.64 -1.83 -14.53
CA VAL A 66 14.62 -3.28 -14.27
C VAL A 66 15.71 -3.98 -15.08
N ALA A 67 15.90 -3.61 -16.35
CA ALA A 67 16.98 -4.15 -17.19
C ALA A 67 18.37 -3.81 -16.62
N ALA A 68 18.51 -2.66 -15.96
CA ALA A 68 19.71 -2.25 -15.24
C ALA A 68 19.84 -2.88 -13.84
N GLY A 69 18.94 -3.78 -13.44
CA GLY A 69 19.04 -4.54 -12.18
C GLY A 69 18.39 -3.87 -10.98
N ALA A 70 17.57 -2.82 -11.15
CA ALA A 70 16.91 -2.13 -10.04
C ALA A 70 16.20 -3.09 -9.07
N ASP A 71 16.32 -2.82 -7.77
CA ASP A 71 15.72 -3.66 -6.73
C ASP A 71 14.18 -3.52 -6.73
N VAL A 72 13.50 -4.60 -7.17
CA VAL A 72 12.04 -4.70 -7.24
C VAL A 72 11.36 -4.79 -5.86
N ASN A 73 12.13 -5.01 -4.80
CA ASN A 73 11.66 -5.10 -3.42
C ASN A 73 12.09 -3.90 -2.56
N HIS A 74 12.70 -2.87 -3.16
CA HIS A 74 13.17 -1.70 -2.44
C HIS A 74 12.03 -1.04 -1.65
N MET A 75 12.37 -0.59 -0.44
CA MET A 75 11.52 0.21 0.43
C MET A 75 12.40 1.22 1.15
N GLU A 76 11.88 2.43 1.34
CA GLU A 76 12.66 3.51 1.95
C GLU A 76 13.02 3.21 3.41
N ARG A 77 14.11 3.80 3.89
CA ARG A 77 14.53 3.70 5.30
C ARG A 77 13.59 4.48 6.22
N GLU A 78 13.47 4.04 7.48
CA GLU A 78 12.52 4.61 8.46
C GLU A 78 12.73 6.09 8.77
N SER A 79 13.98 6.54 8.72
CA SER A 79 14.35 7.91 9.03
C SER A 79 13.90 8.95 8.00
N VAL A 80 13.37 8.51 6.84
CA VAL A 80 13.24 9.39 5.68
C VAL A 80 11.81 9.90 5.49
N ASN A 81 10.81 9.01 5.51
CA ASN A 81 9.40 9.38 5.28
C ASN A 81 8.46 8.81 6.36
N ALA A 82 7.41 9.58 6.68
CA ALA A 82 6.34 9.14 7.58
C ALA A 82 5.55 7.94 7.02
N TRP A 83 5.48 7.82 5.70
CA TRP A 83 4.90 6.68 5.01
C TRP A 83 5.87 6.14 3.96
N ARG A 84 6.11 4.84 4.01
CA ARG A 84 7.09 4.14 3.18
C ARG A 84 6.42 2.93 2.56
N THR A 85 6.78 2.62 1.34
CA THR A 85 6.10 1.59 0.54
C THR A 85 7.10 0.79 -0.27
N PRO A 86 6.94 -0.53 -0.34
CA PRO A 86 7.65 -1.32 -1.34
C PRO A 86 7.30 -0.86 -2.76
N VAL A 87 8.22 -1.06 -3.70
CA VAL A 87 8.02 -0.79 -5.15
C VAL A 87 6.67 -1.35 -5.65
N LEU A 88 6.31 -2.58 -5.25
CA LEU A 88 5.06 -3.21 -5.65
C LEU A 88 3.81 -2.40 -5.23
N HIS A 89 3.82 -1.74 -4.07
CA HIS A 89 2.71 -0.90 -3.62
C HIS A 89 2.58 0.37 -4.46
N ASP A 90 3.70 0.96 -4.89
CA ASP A 90 3.70 2.11 -5.79
C ASP A 90 3.16 1.73 -7.18
N ALA A 91 3.53 0.56 -7.71
CA ALA A 91 2.98 0.02 -8.96
C ALA A 91 1.46 -0.23 -8.88
N ILE A 92 0.98 -0.83 -7.78
CA ILE A 92 -0.46 -1.05 -7.53
C ILE A 92 -1.21 0.28 -7.53
N ARG A 93 -0.67 1.29 -6.83
CA ARG A 93 -1.28 2.62 -6.77
C ARG A 93 -1.30 3.29 -8.14
N GLY A 94 -0.21 3.16 -8.89
CA GLY A 94 -0.10 3.56 -10.28
C GLY A 94 -1.23 2.96 -11.12
N CYS A 95 -1.51 1.66 -11.00
CA CYS A 95 -2.63 1.03 -11.73
C CYS A 95 -3.99 1.65 -11.38
N MET A 96 -4.26 1.93 -10.11
CA MET A 96 -5.55 2.51 -9.67
C MET A 96 -5.79 3.92 -10.21
N LEU A 97 -4.72 4.71 -10.36
CA LEU A 97 -4.82 6.13 -10.68
C LEU A 97 -4.44 6.48 -12.12
N SER A 98 -3.68 5.63 -12.80
CA SER A 98 -3.17 5.82 -14.16
C SER A 98 -4.26 5.89 -15.23
N ASN A 99 -3.92 6.59 -16.31
CA ASN A 99 -4.69 6.65 -17.55
C ASN A 99 -4.43 5.45 -18.48
N GLU A 100 -3.38 4.66 -18.21
CA GLU A 100 -3.02 3.43 -18.93
C GLU A 100 -3.13 2.20 -18.01
N PRO A 101 -4.35 1.80 -17.57
CA PRO A 101 -4.53 0.76 -16.56
C PRO A 101 -4.04 -0.62 -17.00
N GLU A 102 -4.13 -0.95 -18.29
CA GLU A 102 -3.67 -2.22 -18.85
C GLU A 102 -2.15 -2.34 -18.75
N ARG A 103 -1.45 -1.25 -19.10
CA ARG A 103 0.01 -1.18 -19.02
C ARG A 103 0.49 -1.19 -17.57
N ALA A 104 -0.24 -0.52 -16.68
CA ALA A 104 0.03 -0.55 -15.26
C ALA A 104 -0.18 -1.96 -14.66
N LEU A 105 -1.22 -2.67 -15.09
CA LEU A 105 -1.47 -4.06 -14.69
C LEU A 105 -0.35 -4.99 -15.16
N ALA A 106 0.06 -4.86 -16.43
CA ALA A 106 1.17 -5.65 -16.97
C ALA A 106 2.45 -5.46 -16.14
N TRP A 107 2.70 -4.25 -15.64
CA TRP A 107 3.80 -3.98 -14.74
C TRP A 107 3.66 -4.62 -13.36
N VAL A 108 2.46 -4.65 -12.79
CA VAL A 108 2.22 -5.38 -11.53
C VAL A 108 2.49 -6.87 -11.72
N GLU A 109 2.01 -7.48 -12.80
CA GLU A 109 2.29 -8.90 -13.10
C GLU A 109 3.79 -9.13 -13.31
N ARG A 110 4.44 -8.29 -14.11
CA ARG A 110 5.88 -8.39 -14.36
C ARG A 110 6.73 -8.27 -13.10
N LEU A 111 6.42 -7.33 -12.20
CA LEU A 111 7.14 -7.23 -10.91
C LEU A 111 7.00 -8.52 -10.09
N LEU A 112 5.80 -9.11 -10.05
CA LEU A 112 5.55 -10.36 -9.34
C LEU A 112 6.30 -11.55 -9.99
N GLU A 113 6.43 -11.57 -11.31
CA GLU A 113 7.24 -12.55 -12.05
C GLU A 113 8.75 -12.36 -11.77
N LEU A 114 9.20 -11.12 -11.62
CA LEU A 114 10.57 -10.77 -11.24
C LEU A 114 10.88 -11.00 -9.75
N GLY A 115 9.95 -11.56 -8.99
CA GLY A 115 10.15 -11.90 -7.58
C GLY A 115 9.86 -10.78 -6.59
N ALA A 116 9.03 -9.79 -6.96
CA ALA A 116 8.50 -8.83 -5.99
C ALA A 116 7.67 -9.57 -4.92
N ASP A 117 7.92 -9.25 -3.66
CA ASP A 117 7.26 -9.90 -2.52
C ASP A 117 5.80 -9.42 -2.40
N ALA A 118 4.88 -10.28 -2.81
CA ALA A 118 3.44 -10.06 -2.65
C ALA A 118 2.99 -9.95 -1.18
N ASN A 119 3.82 -10.44 -0.25
CA ASN A 119 3.59 -10.35 1.20
C ASN A 119 4.24 -9.12 1.84
N GLY A 120 5.03 -8.36 1.06
CA GLY A 120 5.71 -7.16 1.51
C GLY A 120 4.74 -6.20 2.19
N ARG A 121 5.17 -5.59 3.29
CA ARG A 121 4.33 -4.70 4.10
C ARG A 121 4.86 -3.28 4.04
N ASP A 122 3.94 -2.34 3.86
CA ASP A 122 4.26 -0.91 4.01
C ASP A 122 4.55 -0.55 5.47
N SER A 123 4.98 0.70 5.73
CA SER A 123 5.30 1.15 7.09
C SER A 123 4.11 1.14 8.06
N PHE A 124 2.89 1.04 7.56
CA PHE A 124 1.71 0.89 8.38
C PHE A 124 1.39 -0.58 8.67
N GLY A 125 1.95 -1.53 7.92
CA GLY A 125 1.72 -2.97 8.06
C GLY A 125 0.72 -3.55 7.04
N ASN A 126 0.36 -2.79 6.00
CA ASN A 126 -0.53 -3.24 4.93
C ASN A 126 0.26 -4.07 3.90
N SER A 127 -0.23 -5.27 3.59
CA SER A 127 0.25 -6.08 2.47
C SER A 127 -0.07 -5.43 1.12
N ALA A 128 0.48 -5.98 0.03
CA ALA A 128 0.15 -5.55 -1.34
C ALA A 128 -1.37 -5.68 -1.63
N LEU A 129 -1.99 -6.78 -1.18
CA LEU A 129 -3.44 -6.97 -1.31
C LEU A 129 -4.22 -5.95 -0.47
N ASP A 130 -3.76 -5.64 0.75
CA ASP A 130 -4.38 -4.60 1.56
C ASP A 130 -4.32 -3.24 0.85
N ARG A 131 -3.17 -2.92 0.23
CA ARG A 131 -3.00 -1.69 -0.54
C ARG A 131 -3.99 -1.59 -1.70
N ALA A 132 -4.07 -2.64 -2.53
CA ALA A 132 -4.99 -2.68 -3.67
C ALA A 132 -6.44 -2.40 -3.22
N MET A 133 -6.84 -2.95 -2.07
CA MET A 133 -8.18 -2.75 -1.54
C MET A 133 -8.41 -1.36 -0.91
N LEU A 134 -7.39 -0.77 -0.27
CA LEU A 134 -7.47 0.60 0.24
C LEU A 134 -7.62 1.61 -0.90
N ASP A 135 -6.84 1.46 -1.96
CA ASP A 135 -6.88 2.34 -3.13
C ASP A 135 -8.17 2.12 -3.94
N ALA A 136 -8.63 0.86 -4.08
CA ALA A 136 -9.93 0.55 -4.70
C ALA A 136 -11.10 1.25 -4.00
N ARG A 137 -11.06 1.43 -2.67
CA ARG A 137 -12.09 2.18 -1.94
C ARG A 137 -12.10 3.67 -2.31
N GLN A 138 -10.94 4.24 -2.62
CA GLN A 138 -10.84 5.63 -3.06
C GLN A 138 -11.49 5.80 -4.43
N ILE A 139 -11.38 4.83 -5.33
CA ILE A 139 -11.95 4.91 -6.69
C ILE A 139 -13.32 4.25 -6.84
N LEU A 140 -13.90 3.67 -5.78
CA LEU A 140 -15.17 2.94 -5.82
C LEU A 140 -16.36 3.77 -6.35
N HIS A 141 -16.31 5.09 -6.18
CA HIS A 141 -17.32 6.02 -6.65
C HIS A 141 -17.18 6.33 -8.15
N ILE A 142 -16.07 5.96 -8.78
CA ILE A 142 -15.77 6.20 -10.19
C ILE A 142 -16.04 4.90 -10.96
N ARG A 143 -17.23 4.81 -11.57
CA ARG A 143 -17.75 3.59 -12.19
C ARG A 143 -16.76 2.95 -13.16
N ASP A 144 -16.12 3.78 -13.99
CA ASP A 144 -15.27 3.31 -15.10
C ASP A 144 -13.87 2.88 -14.63
N ARG A 145 -13.50 3.17 -13.37
CA ARG A 145 -12.23 2.73 -12.80
C ARG A 145 -12.33 1.37 -12.11
N TRP A 146 -13.51 0.89 -11.72
CA TRP A 146 -13.68 -0.40 -11.04
C TRP A 146 -13.13 -1.63 -11.79
N PRO A 147 -13.26 -1.75 -13.13
CA PRO A 147 -12.78 -2.93 -13.87
C PRO A 147 -11.29 -3.24 -13.73
N ARG A 148 -10.46 -2.29 -13.30
CA ARG A 148 -9.01 -2.49 -13.09
C ARG A 148 -8.68 -3.21 -11.77
N VAL A 149 -9.59 -3.23 -10.80
CA VAL A 149 -9.35 -3.79 -9.46
C VAL A 149 -9.29 -5.33 -9.46
N PRO A 150 -10.27 -6.06 -10.06
CA PRO A 150 -10.25 -7.52 -10.05
C PRO A 150 -8.99 -8.16 -10.64
N PRO A 151 -8.44 -7.68 -11.78
CA PRO A 151 -7.20 -8.23 -12.34
C PRO A 151 -6.00 -8.09 -11.39
N VAL A 152 -5.79 -6.92 -10.79
CA VAL A 152 -4.70 -6.69 -9.81
C VAL A 152 -4.83 -7.63 -8.62
N VAL A 153 -6.04 -7.77 -8.08
CA VAL A 153 -6.31 -8.68 -6.95
C VAL A 153 -6.06 -10.14 -7.35
N ALA A 154 -6.48 -10.54 -8.55
CA ALA A 154 -6.24 -11.90 -9.04
C ALA A 154 -4.75 -12.19 -9.22
N ALA A 155 -3.98 -11.25 -9.76
CA ALA A 155 -2.52 -11.37 -9.90
C ALA A 155 -1.86 -11.54 -8.52
N LEU A 156 -2.17 -10.68 -7.56
CA LEU A 156 -1.61 -10.77 -6.21
C LEU A 156 -1.93 -12.12 -5.53
N ILE A 157 -3.17 -12.61 -5.63
CA ILE A 157 -3.54 -13.91 -5.06
C ILE A 157 -2.80 -15.06 -5.75
N ARG A 158 -2.66 -15.02 -7.07
CA ARG A 158 -1.92 -16.02 -7.86
C ARG A 158 -0.47 -16.13 -7.40
N HIS A 159 0.16 -15.01 -7.06
CA HIS A 159 1.53 -14.93 -6.54
C HIS A 159 1.60 -15.04 -5.00
N GLY A 160 0.55 -15.54 -4.35
CA GLY A 160 0.59 -15.95 -2.95
C GLY A 160 0.21 -14.88 -1.92
N ALA A 161 -0.35 -13.73 -2.34
CA ALA A 161 -0.77 -12.70 -1.39
C ALA A 161 -1.87 -13.21 -0.43
N PRO A 162 -1.74 -12.97 0.89
CA PRO A 162 -2.66 -13.49 1.89
C PRO A 162 -4.00 -12.76 1.83
N ILE A 163 -5.06 -13.51 1.48
CA ILE A 163 -6.45 -13.03 1.46
C ILE A 163 -6.91 -12.54 2.85
N HIS A 164 -6.30 -13.06 3.91
CA HIS A 164 -6.66 -12.78 5.30
C HIS A 164 -5.47 -12.28 6.12
N ALA A 165 -4.60 -11.47 5.52
CA ALA A 165 -3.45 -10.90 6.23
C ALA A 165 -3.92 -10.21 7.52
N THR A 166 -3.45 -10.70 8.67
CA THR A 166 -3.67 -10.00 9.93
C THR A 166 -2.72 -8.83 10.00
N HIS A 167 -3.27 -7.63 10.12
CA HIS A 167 -2.50 -6.42 10.29
C HIS A 167 -2.06 -6.28 11.76
N PRO A 168 -0.75 -6.14 12.06
CA PRO A 168 -0.26 -6.15 13.44
C PRO A 168 -0.81 -5.00 14.30
N ARG A 169 -0.88 -3.77 13.76
CA ARG A 169 -1.46 -2.60 14.46
C ARG A 169 -2.98 -2.42 14.32
N ARG A 170 -3.65 -3.10 13.38
CA ARG A 170 -5.08 -2.90 13.04
C ARG A 170 -5.77 -4.19 12.56
N PRO A 171 -5.80 -5.27 13.37
CA PRO A 171 -6.27 -6.59 12.95
C PRO A 171 -7.73 -6.65 12.47
N SER A 172 -8.55 -5.65 12.83
CA SER A 172 -10.00 -5.67 12.65
C SER A 172 -10.52 -4.91 11.41
N ARG A 173 -9.81 -3.88 10.93
CA ARG A 173 -10.34 -2.97 9.89
C ARG A 173 -10.34 -3.61 8.50
N MET A 174 -9.29 -4.34 8.17
CA MET A 174 -9.14 -4.96 6.85
C MET A 174 -10.00 -6.22 6.71
N ARG A 175 -10.09 -7.05 7.76
CA ARG A 175 -11.06 -8.16 7.84
C ARG A 175 -12.49 -7.73 7.56
N ARG A 176 -12.90 -6.51 7.93
CA ARG A 176 -14.25 -5.99 7.64
C ARG A 176 -14.41 -5.57 6.19
N ALA A 177 -13.37 -5.01 5.56
CA ALA A 177 -13.35 -4.67 4.14
C ALA A 177 -13.45 -5.92 3.24
N TYR A 178 -12.85 -7.04 3.65
CA TYR A 178 -12.96 -8.33 2.95
C TYR A 178 -14.28 -9.09 3.20
N ARG A 179 -15.02 -8.75 4.26
CA ARG A 179 -16.24 -9.49 4.66
C ARG A 179 -17.54 -8.94 4.08
N GLY A 180 -17.60 -7.67 3.66
CA GLY A 180 -18.86 -7.04 3.21
C GLY A 180 -18.73 -6.22 1.92
N GLY A 181 -19.84 -6.12 1.17
CA GLY A 181 -19.98 -5.28 -0.02
C GLY A 181 -19.29 -5.82 -1.28
N ARG A 182 -19.26 -4.98 -2.34
CA ARG A 182 -18.69 -5.32 -3.67
C ARG A 182 -17.25 -5.82 -3.60
N CYS A 183 -16.42 -5.19 -2.76
CA CYS A 183 -15.02 -5.55 -2.54
C CYS A 183 -14.82 -6.96 -1.97
N GLY A 184 -15.60 -7.35 -0.96
CA GLY A 184 -15.47 -8.66 -0.33
C GLY A 184 -15.94 -9.81 -1.23
N GLY A 185 -17.02 -9.60 -2.00
CA GLY A 185 -17.50 -10.58 -2.97
C GLY A 185 -16.49 -10.82 -4.09
N MET A 186 -15.90 -9.75 -4.64
CA MET A 186 -14.88 -9.80 -5.68
C MET A 186 -13.64 -10.58 -5.22
N VAL A 187 -13.08 -10.27 -4.04
CA VAL A 187 -11.87 -10.96 -3.54
C VAL A 187 -12.10 -12.47 -3.40
N ARG A 188 -13.28 -12.89 -2.93
CA ARG A 188 -13.62 -14.33 -2.84
C ARG A 188 -13.75 -14.98 -4.23
N SER A 189 -14.34 -14.27 -5.19
CA SER A 189 -14.44 -14.73 -6.58
C SER A 189 -13.04 -14.89 -7.22
N CYS A 190 -12.18 -13.87 -7.09
CA CYS A 190 -10.79 -13.93 -7.56
C CYS A 190 -10.01 -15.05 -6.89
N ALA A 191 -10.19 -15.28 -5.58
CA ALA A 191 -9.57 -16.39 -4.87
C ALA A 191 -10.03 -17.76 -5.38
N GLY A 192 -11.35 -17.94 -5.57
CA GLY A 192 -11.89 -19.17 -6.14
C GLY A 192 -11.33 -19.48 -7.53
N LEU A 193 -11.24 -18.47 -8.40
CA LEU A 193 -10.67 -18.60 -9.74
C LEU A 193 -9.16 -18.86 -9.74
N ALA A 194 -8.41 -18.23 -8.84
CA ALA A 194 -6.96 -18.43 -8.73
C ALA A 194 -6.62 -19.84 -8.20
N LEU A 195 -7.38 -20.33 -7.22
CA LEU A 195 -7.23 -21.70 -6.69
C LEU A 195 -7.62 -22.76 -7.71
N ALA A 196 -8.66 -22.51 -8.54
CA ALA A 196 -9.07 -23.41 -9.62
C ALA A 196 -8.03 -23.53 -10.75
N ARG A 197 -7.12 -22.56 -10.89
CA ARG A 197 -6.03 -22.55 -11.89
C ARG A 197 -4.68 -23.02 -11.34
N GLY A 198 -4.66 -23.71 -10.19
CA GLY A 198 -3.43 -24.28 -9.61
C GLY A 198 -2.64 -23.33 -8.73
N GLY A 199 -3.21 -22.20 -8.29
CA GLY A 199 -2.59 -21.31 -7.31
C GLY A 199 -2.38 -22.00 -5.95
N ARG A 200 -1.22 -21.78 -5.31
CA ARG A 200 -0.95 -22.27 -3.95
C ARG A 200 -1.95 -21.62 -2.97
N ALA A 201 -2.63 -22.44 -2.18
CA ALA A 201 -3.42 -21.94 -1.07
C ALA A 201 -2.51 -21.18 -0.08
N PRO A 202 -2.93 -20.01 0.45
CA PRO A 202 -2.16 -19.33 1.48
C PRO A 202 -2.11 -20.24 2.70
N THR A 203 -0.91 -20.71 3.04
CA THR A 203 -0.68 -21.49 4.26
C THR A 203 -1.01 -20.60 5.46
N PRO A 204 -1.90 -21.02 6.37
CA PRO A 204 -2.11 -20.28 7.60
C PRO A 204 -0.82 -20.38 8.42
N GLU A 205 -0.20 -19.24 8.73
CA GLU A 205 0.85 -19.17 9.76
C GLU A 205 0.29 -19.73 11.07
N ARG A 206 0.61 -20.99 11.39
CA ARG A 206 0.50 -21.49 12.75
C ARG A 206 1.57 -20.78 13.57
N ARG A 207 1.17 -19.78 14.35
CA ARG A 207 2.04 -19.15 15.35
C ARG A 207 2.57 -20.23 16.30
N ARG A 208 3.90 -20.38 16.39
CA ARG A 208 4.53 -20.92 17.60
C ARG A 208 4.39 -19.85 18.68
N PRO A 209 3.95 -20.18 19.91
CA PRO A 209 3.98 -19.22 21.01
C PRO A 209 5.44 -18.85 21.29
N GLU A 210 5.75 -17.56 21.30
CA GLU A 210 7.06 -17.08 21.74
C GLU A 210 7.27 -17.47 23.22
N PRO A 211 8.48 -17.91 23.63
CA PRO A 211 8.76 -18.21 25.02
C PRO A 211 8.71 -16.91 25.83
N ALA A 212 7.93 -16.92 26.91
CA ALA A 212 7.76 -15.79 27.81
C ALA A 212 9.12 -15.28 28.30
N SER A 213 9.49 -14.05 27.93
CA SER A 213 10.66 -13.38 28.48
C SER A 213 10.41 -13.03 29.95
N SER A 214 11.34 -13.46 30.79
CA SER A 214 11.35 -13.28 32.22
C SER A 214 11.50 -11.80 32.58
N HIS A 215 10.41 -11.14 32.97
CA HIS A 215 10.49 -9.94 33.80
C HIS A 215 9.91 -10.26 35.17
N ARG A 216 10.83 -10.57 36.10
CA ARG A 216 10.61 -10.49 37.53
C ARG A 216 10.33 -9.03 37.87
N ASN A 217 9.11 -8.72 38.30
CA ASN A 217 8.80 -7.82 39.41
C ASN A 217 7.29 -7.61 39.47
N ALA A 218 6.63 -8.48 40.23
CA ALA A 218 5.29 -8.24 40.75
C ALA A 218 5.43 -7.72 42.20
N PRO A 219 4.74 -6.65 42.61
CA PRO A 219 4.43 -6.47 44.02
C PRO A 219 3.17 -7.28 44.37
N LEU A 220 3.32 -8.10 45.39
CA LEU A 220 2.27 -8.80 46.12
C LEU A 220 1.17 -7.84 46.57
N ARG A 221 -0.10 -8.21 46.36
CA ARG A 221 -1.18 -7.91 47.32
C ARG A 221 -2.42 -8.80 47.11
N ALA A 222 -2.59 -9.67 48.10
CA ALA A 222 -3.80 -10.19 48.75
C ALA A 222 -4.99 -10.74 47.92
N ARG A 223 -5.29 -12.02 48.22
CA ARG A 223 -6.52 -12.76 47.92
C ARG A 223 -7.72 -12.27 48.75
N ALA A 224 -8.90 -12.25 48.13
CA ALA A 224 -10.21 -12.60 48.71
C ALA A 224 -11.17 -12.90 47.52
N ALA A 225 -11.51 -14.16 47.23
CA ALA A 225 -12.63 -14.94 47.76
C ALA A 225 -14.02 -14.57 47.15
N GLN A 226 -14.49 -15.46 46.26
CA GLN A 226 -15.86 -15.95 46.04
C GLN A 226 -17.03 -14.98 45.80
N GLY A 227 -17.76 -15.20 44.69
CA GLY A 227 -19.12 -14.66 44.52
C GLY A 227 -19.73 -15.01 43.15
N ARG A 228 -20.89 -15.67 43.17
CA ARG A 228 -21.67 -16.19 42.03
C ARG A 228 -22.56 -15.08 41.39
N GLY A 229 -23.14 -15.40 40.23
CA GLY A 229 -24.28 -14.67 39.62
C GLY A 229 -23.82 -13.66 38.57
N GLY A 230 -24.23 -13.71 37.31
CA GLY A 230 -25.62 -13.69 36.83
C GLY A 230 -25.85 -12.33 36.16
N CYS A 231 -26.21 -12.32 34.87
CA CYS A 231 -26.54 -11.09 34.12
C CYS A 231 -27.59 -10.24 34.83
N PRO A 232 -27.57 -8.92 34.59
CA PRO A 232 -28.81 -8.23 34.31
C PRO A 232 -28.77 -7.43 33.01
N ASP A 233 -29.93 -7.45 32.38
CA ASP A 233 -30.31 -6.82 31.13
C ASP A 233 -30.58 -5.31 31.31
N ALA A 234 -30.43 -4.60 30.19
CA ALA A 234 -31.05 -3.35 29.74
C ALA A 234 -31.39 -2.16 30.68
N ARG A 235 -31.20 -0.99 30.06
CA ARG A 235 -31.84 0.34 30.28
C ARG A 235 -31.22 1.26 31.33
N ALA A 236 -30.52 2.28 30.84
CA ALA A 236 -30.90 3.67 31.04
C ALA A 236 -29.87 4.58 30.39
N TRP A 237 -30.21 5.28 29.30
CA TRP A 237 -29.77 6.66 29.09
C TRP A 237 -30.83 7.38 28.26
N ARG A 238 -31.43 8.40 28.88
CA ARG A 238 -32.48 9.27 28.34
C ARG A 238 -31.83 10.39 27.53
N GLY A 239 -32.45 10.76 26.40
CA GLY A 239 -32.20 12.04 25.72
C GLY A 239 -32.96 13.20 26.40
N PRO A 240 -33.23 14.30 25.68
CA PRO A 240 -32.35 15.48 25.55
C PRO A 240 -33.02 16.76 26.12
N ARG A 241 -32.26 17.86 26.26
CA ARG A 241 -32.83 19.22 26.35
C ARG A 241 -31.92 20.25 25.64
N ASP A 242 -32.33 20.56 24.43
CA ASP A 242 -32.71 21.89 23.91
C ASP A 242 -31.81 23.10 24.15
N GLY A 243 -31.39 23.68 23.03
CA GLY A 243 -30.76 25.00 22.93
C GLY A 243 -30.23 25.24 21.52
N GLU A 244 -31.09 25.17 20.49
CA GLU A 244 -30.78 25.66 19.13
C GLU A 244 -31.62 26.93 18.86
N PRO A 245 -31.19 27.83 17.96
CA PRO A 245 -31.58 27.59 16.58
C PRO A 245 -30.51 27.87 15.52
N ALA A 246 -30.58 27.04 14.49
CA ALA A 246 -30.04 27.16 13.15
C ALA A 246 -29.86 28.59 12.58
N ARG A 247 -28.82 28.77 11.75
CA ARG A 247 -28.98 29.12 10.31
C ARG A 247 -27.67 29.01 9.53
N LYS A 248 -27.87 28.64 8.26
CA LYS A 248 -26.93 28.32 7.19
C LYS A 248 -26.00 29.49 6.82
N ASP A 249 -24.73 29.19 6.56
CA ASP A 249 -23.93 29.94 5.58
C ASP A 249 -23.39 28.97 4.51
N PRO A 250 -23.77 29.12 3.23
CA PRO A 250 -23.25 28.29 2.13
C PRO A 250 -21.91 28.79 1.55
N ARG A 251 -21.16 29.66 2.23
CA ARG A 251 -19.87 30.18 1.71
C ARG A 251 -18.69 29.86 2.63
N GLY A 252 -18.35 28.57 2.74
CA GLY A 252 -17.15 28.12 3.47
C GLY A 252 -16.36 26.97 2.82
N LEU A 253 -16.81 26.43 1.69
CA LEU A 253 -16.14 25.34 0.96
C LEU A 253 -15.44 25.86 -0.29
N ARG A 254 -14.50 26.79 -0.12
CA ARG A 254 -13.61 27.21 -1.21
C ARG A 254 -12.23 27.60 -0.70
N ALA A 255 -11.53 26.65 -0.08
CA ALA A 255 -10.09 26.69 0.12
C ALA A 255 -9.60 25.29 0.49
N LEU A 256 -9.28 24.48 -0.53
CA LEU A 256 -8.35 23.32 -0.51
C LEU A 256 -8.41 22.57 -1.88
N ALA A 257 -8.41 23.31 -2.99
CA ALA A 257 -8.43 22.74 -4.34
C ALA A 257 -7.42 23.36 -5.31
N GLU A 258 -6.44 24.13 -4.82
CA GLU A 258 -5.40 24.72 -5.68
C GLU A 258 -4.03 24.46 -5.05
N ALA A 259 -3.36 23.41 -5.50
CA ALA A 259 -1.89 23.30 -5.54
C ALA A 259 -1.44 21.98 -6.19
N LEU A 260 -1.75 21.77 -7.48
CA LEU A 260 -0.94 20.90 -8.34
C LEU A 260 -0.98 21.46 -9.77
N PRO A 261 0.12 22.04 -10.29
CA PRO A 261 0.18 22.45 -11.69
C PRO A 261 0.36 21.21 -12.57
N ILE A 262 -0.60 21.00 -13.46
CA ILE A 262 -0.50 20.08 -14.59
C ILE A 262 0.09 20.90 -15.74
N ARG A 263 1.24 20.48 -16.27
CA ARG A 263 1.63 20.75 -17.66
C ARG A 263 1.53 19.44 -18.40
#